data_AF-A0AA44F707-F1
#
_entry.id   AF-A0AA44F707-F1
#
_cell.length_a   1.000
_cell.length_b   1.000
_cell.length_c   1.000
_cell.angle_alpha   90.00
_cell.angle_beta   90.00
_cell.angle_gamma   90.00
#
_symmetry.space_group_name_H-M   'P 1'
#
loop_
_entity.id
_entity.type
_entity.pdbx_description
1 polymer ?
#
loop_
_entity_poly.entity_id
_entity_poly.type
_entity_poly.pdbx_seq_one_letter_code
_entity_poly.pdbx_strand_id
1 'polypeptide(L)'
;MPDFETTTTLMIVATFIVAGVVKGVTGMGLPTVAMGVLGLFMPPVVAAGLLILPSFITNIWQLLAGPDFKAVVSRLWPMMIAIAVGTLLGIRLMTSGTGVWTTSALGLCLAAYAAYSLLAKPFAVPARLEPKLSPAVGLATGLLTGGTGIFVVPAVPYIQSLGFSRDDLVQALGLSFTVSTVALAAGLASQDAFRVEYLSLSAVAVLPALLGMWLGQNIRRIVTPATFRRWFLICLLLLGAELFLRAFWS
;
A
#
# COMPACT_ATOMS: atom_id res chain seq x y z
N MET A 1 -30.65 -6.66 13.29
CA MET A 1 -29.82 -6.55 12.09
C MET A 1 -28.38 -7.07 12.31
N PRO A 2 -28.18 -8.33 12.75
CA PRO A 2 -26.83 -8.92 12.91
C PRO A 2 -26.16 -9.37 11.58
N ASP A 3 -26.94 -9.55 10.51
CA ASP A 3 -26.42 -10.06 9.23
C ASP A 3 -25.50 -9.05 8.50
N PHE A 4 -25.75 -7.74 8.65
CA PHE A 4 -24.95 -6.69 8.02
C PHE A 4 -23.57 -6.54 8.65
N GLU A 5 -23.46 -6.66 9.98
CA GLU A 5 -22.16 -6.64 10.68
C GLU A 5 -21.33 -7.90 10.41
N THR A 6 -21.99 -9.06 10.36
CA THR A 6 -21.32 -10.34 10.09
C THR A 6 -20.77 -10.38 8.67
N THR A 7 -21.57 -9.98 7.68
CA THR A 7 -21.15 -9.93 6.27
C THR A 7 -19.99 -8.95 6.08
N THR A 8 -20.05 -7.77 6.70
CA THR A 8 -18.96 -6.78 6.62
C THR A 8 -17.66 -7.31 7.22
N THR A 9 -17.73 -7.98 8.37
CA THR A 9 -16.57 -8.59 9.02
C THR A 9 -15.96 -9.69 8.15
N LEU A 10 -16.78 -10.56 7.54
CA LEU A 10 -16.32 -11.59 6.62
C LEU A 10 -15.63 -10.99 5.38
N MET A 11 -16.18 -9.92 4.81
CA MET A 11 -15.56 -9.21 3.68
C MET A 11 -14.20 -8.61 4.07
N ILE A 12 -14.09 -8.02 5.26
CA ILE A 12 -12.82 -7.49 5.79
C ILE A 12 -11.80 -8.62 5.94
N VAL A 13 -12.18 -9.72 6.60
CA VAL A 13 -11.30 -10.89 6.79
C VAL A 13 -10.84 -11.45 5.45
N ALA A 14 -11.75 -11.69 4.52
CA ALA A 14 -11.42 -12.19 3.18
C ALA A 14 -10.49 -11.23 2.44
N THR A 15 -10.74 -9.92 2.51
CA THR A 15 -9.90 -8.89 1.90
C THR A 15 -8.48 -8.94 2.45
N PHE A 16 -8.30 -9.03 3.77
CA PHE A 16 -6.97 -9.09 4.37
C PHE A 16 -6.25 -10.41 4.10
N ILE A 17 -6.96 -11.54 3.97
CA ILE A 17 -6.35 -12.80 3.49
C ILE A 17 -5.82 -12.61 2.07
N VAL A 18 -6.63 -12.10 1.14
CA VAL A 18 -6.22 -11.90 -0.27
C VAL A 18 -5.07 -10.89 -0.36
N ALA A 19 -5.17 -9.77 0.36
CA ALA A 19 -4.11 -8.76 0.43
C ALA A 19 -2.82 -9.32 1.02
N GLY A 20 -2.94 -10.15 2.07
CA GLY A 20 -1.84 -10.91 2.64
C GLY A 20 -1.20 -11.85 1.62
N VAL A 21 -1.98 -12.65 0.88
CA VAL A 21 -1.47 -13.56 -0.15
C VAL A 21 -0.68 -12.80 -1.21
N VAL A 22 -1.23 -11.71 -1.74
CA VAL A 22 -0.52 -10.86 -2.72
C VAL A 22 0.80 -10.36 -2.14
N LYS A 23 0.81 -9.92 -0.88
CA LYS A 23 2.03 -9.50 -0.19
C LYS A 23 3.02 -10.63 0.05
N GLY A 24 2.57 -11.83 0.39
CA GLY A 24 3.42 -12.99 0.58
C GLY A 24 4.12 -13.40 -0.72
N VAL A 25 3.41 -13.34 -1.85
CA VAL A 25 3.98 -13.70 -3.16
C VAL A 25 4.91 -12.62 -3.70
N THR A 26 4.48 -11.35 -3.66
CA THR A 26 5.19 -10.25 -4.33
C THR A 26 6.14 -9.47 -3.42
N GLY A 27 6.00 -9.61 -2.10
CA GLY A 27 6.68 -8.79 -1.11
C GLY A 27 6.04 -7.41 -0.89
N MET A 28 4.95 -7.07 -1.58
CA MET A 28 4.31 -5.75 -1.55
C MET A 28 2.80 -5.84 -1.81
N GLY A 29 2.08 -4.71 -1.75
CA GLY A 29 0.72 -4.63 -2.30
C GLY A 29 -0.43 -4.96 -1.34
N LEU A 30 -0.17 -5.31 -0.08
CA LEU A 30 -1.26 -5.44 0.93
C LEU A 30 -2.09 -4.15 1.03
N PRO A 31 -1.49 -2.96 1.23
CA PRO A 31 -2.22 -1.68 1.17
C PRO A 31 -3.02 -1.50 -0.11
N THR A 32 -2.41 -1.80 -1.25
CA THR A 32 -3.01 -1.61 -2.57
C THR A 32 -4.26 -2.47 -2.77
N VAL A 33 -4.19 -3.75 -2.40
CA VAL A 33 -5.33 -4.67 -2.48
C VAL A 33 -6.39 -4.28 -1.46
N ALA A 34 -6.00 -4.03 -0.21
CA ALA A 34 -6.94 -3.69 0.85
C ALA A 34 -7.70 -2.39 0.52
N MET A 35 -6.99 -1.32 0.14
CA MET A 35 -7.63 -0.05 -0.24
C MET A 35 -8.53 -0.22 -1.47
N GLY A 36 -8.09 -0.96 -2.49
CA GLY A 36 -8.89 -1.19 -3.69
C GLY A 36 -10.17 -1.98 -3.41
N VAL A 37 -10.08 -3.08 -2.66
CA VAL A 37 -11.23 -3.95 -2.39
C VAL A 37 -12.16 -3.33 -1.35
N LEU A 38 -11.64 -2.85 -0.22
CA LEU A 38 -12.46 -2.20 0.81
C LEU A 38 -13.13 -0.93 0.25
N GLY A 39 -12.44 -0.16 -0.59
CA GLY A 39 -12.97 1.03 -1.24
C GLY A 39 -14.22 0.80 -2.11
N LEU A 40 -14.55 -0.45 -2.44
CA LEU A 40 -15.79 -0.81 -3.15
C LEU A 40 -17.03 -0.69 -2.28
N PHE A 41 -16.89 -0.77 -0.96
CA PHE A 41 -18.03 -0.86 -0.03
C PHE A 41 -17.87 -0.04 1.26
N MET A 42 -16.74 0.65 1.46
CA MET A 42 -16.57 1.60 2.54
C MET A 42 -15.77 2.84 2.11
N PRO A 43 -15.89 3.96 2.83
CA PRO A 43 -15.10 5.15 2.56
C PRO A 43 -13.58 4.90 2.67
N PRO A 44 -12.74 5.54 1.83
CA PRO A 44 -11.28 5.38 1.88
C PRO A 44 -10.68 5.63 3.26
N VAL A 45 -11.20 6.61 4.00
CA VAL A 45 -10.76 6.92 5.37
C VAL A 45 -10.93 5.71 6.31
N VAL A 46 -12.04 4.98 6.20
CA VAL A 46 -12.32 3.79 7.02
C VAL A 46 -11.40 2.64 6.61
N ALA A 47 -11.24 2.41 5.31
CA ALA A 47 -10.34 1.39 4.77
C ALA A 47 -8.88 1.64 5.22
N ALA A 48 -8.43 2.89 5.17
CA ALA A 48 -7.12 3.31 5.64
C ALA A 48 -6.94 3.07 7.15
N GLY A 49 -7.98 3.33 7.96
CA GLY A 49 -8.00 3.01 9.38
C GLY A 49 -7.78 1.52 9.68
N LEU A 50 -8.54 0.65 8.99
CA LEU A 50 -8.44 -0.81 9.14
C LEU A 50 -7.07 -1.36 8.72
N LEU A 51 -6.44 -0.71 7.72
CA LEU A 51 -5.16 -1.12 7.16
C LEU A 51 -3.97 -0.93 8.12
N ILE A 52 -4.04 0.00 9.08
CA ILE A 52 -2.86 0.48 9.82
C ILE A 52 -2.12 -0.63 10.57
N LEU A 53 -2.78 -1.37 11.47
CA LEU A 53 -2.13 -2.44 12.23
C LEU A 53 -1.62 -3.59 11.34
N PRO A 54 -2.42 -4.19 10.44
CA PRO A 54 -1.94 -5.29 9.60
C PRO A 54 -0.81 -4.85 8.68
N SER A 55 -0.87 -3.64 8.11
CA SER A 55 0.21 -3.09 7.30
C SER A 55 1.47 -2.89 8.14
N PHE A 56 1.36 -2.20 9.29
CA PHE A 56 2.49 -1.91 10.17
C PHE A 56 3.22 -3.18 10.60
N ILE A 57 2.50 -4.16 11.14
CA ILE A 57 3.08 -5.41 11.64
C ILE A 57 3.76 -6.19 10.52
N THR A 58 3.09 -6.36 9.38
CA THR A 58 3.65 -7.12 8.25
C THR A 58 4.84 -6.40 7.61
N ASN A 59 4.87 -5.07 7.59
CA ASN A 59 6.01 -4.29 7.07
C ASN A 59 7.20 -4.31 8.04
N ILE A 60 6.97 -4.21 9.35
CA ILE A 60 8.02 -4.32 10.37
C ILE A 60 8.67 -5.70 10.30
N TRP A 61 7.88 -6.76 10.13
CA TRP A 61 8.44 -8.10 9.90
C TRP A 61 9.40 -8.10 8.71
N GLN A 62 8.98 -7.60 7.54
CA GLN A 62 9.85 -7.53 6.36
C GLN A 62 11.09 -6.66 6.56
N LEU A 63 10.95 -5.56 7.29
CA LEU A 63 12.03 -4.64 7.62
C LEU A 63 13.09 -5.29 8.51
N LEU A 64 12.67 -6.05 9.52
CA LEU A 64 13.57 -6.70 10.47
C LEU A 64 14.18 -8.00 9.93
N ALA A 65 13.57 -8.61 8.92
CA ALA A 65 14.07 -9.83 8.30
C ALA A 65 15.28 -9.62 7.36
N GLY A 66 15.61 -8.36 7.01
CA GLY A 66 16.70 -8.05 6.10
C GLY A 66 18.07 -7.92 6.79
N PRO A 67 19.17 -8.05 6.02
CA PRO A 67 20.52 -8.22 6.57
C PRO A 67 21.16 -6.94 7.11
N ASP A 68 20.86 -5.76 6.55
CA ASP A 68 21.53 -4.50 6.93
C ASP A 68 20.56 -3.31 6.99
N PHE A 69 19.82 -3.24 8.10
CA PHE A 69 18.88 -2.16 8.36
C PHE A 69 19.53 -0.77 8.31
N LYS A 70 20.75 -0.64 8.83
CA LYS A 70 21.44 0.66 8.95
C LYS A 70 21.81 1.21 7.56
N ALA A 71 22.31 0.35 6.67
CA ALA A 71 22.62 0.75 5.30
C ALA A 71 21.38 1.18 4.50
N VAL A 72 20.27 0.45 4.65
CA VAL A 72 19.01 0.80 3.98
C VAL A 72 18.48 2.16 4.46
N VAL A 73 18.47 2.39 5.77
CA VAL A 73 18.02 3.67 6.35
C VAL A 73 18.92 4.83 5.93
N SER A 74 20.24 4.66 5.99
CA SER A 74 21.19 5.73 5.64
C SER A 74 21.13 6.14 4.15
N ARG A 75 20.72 5.23 3.27
CA ARG A 75 20.51 5.53 1.85
C ARG A 75 19.13 6.16 1.57
N LEU A 76 18.08 5.71 2.28
CA LEU A 76 16.70 6.08 1.97
C LEU A 76 16.09 7.16 2.89
N TRP A 77 16.78 7.62 3.93
CA TRP A 77 16.24 8.63 4.86
C TRP A 77 15.66 9.89 4.19
N PRO A 78 16.22 10.46 3.10
CA PRO A 78 15.62 11.64 2.48
C PRO A 78 14.25 11.33 1.88
N MET A 79 14.12 10.14 1.30
CA MET A 79 12.85 9.65 0.77
C MET A 79 11.84 9.43 1.90
N MET A 80 12.28 8.88 3.04
CA MET A 80 11.40 8.61 4.20
C MET A 80 10.82 9.90 4.79
N ILE A 81 11.64 10.93 4.97
CA ILE A 81 11.17 12.25 5.42
C ILE A 81 10.18 12.84 4.41
N ALA A 82 10.51 12.78 3.12
CA ALA A 82 9.63 13.32 2.09
C ALA A 82 8.30 12.55 2.00
N ILE A 83 8.29 11.23 2.20
CA ILE A 83 7.05 10.43 2.33
C ILE A 83 6.21 10.93 3.50
N ALA A 84 6.82 11.11 4.68
CA ALA A 84 6.09 11.55 5.85
C ALA A 84 5.45 12.93 5.61
N VAL A 85 6.24 13.89 5.11
CA VAL A 85 5.76 15.23 4.78
C VAL A 85 4.66 15.17 3.71
N GLY A 86 4.89 14.46 2.61
CA GLY A 86 3.90 14.32 1.53
C GLY A 86 2.60 13.68 2.00
N THR A 87 2.67 12.69 2.90
CA THR A 87 1.49 12.02 3.46
C THR A 87 0.67 12.98 4.32
N LEU A 88 1.32 13.73 5.21
CA LEU A 88 0.65 14.72 6.04
C LEU A 88 0.03 15.86 5.24
N LEU A 89 0.64 16.24 4.11
CA LEU A 89 0.05 17.22 3.19
C LEU A 89 -1.12 16.63 2.39
N GLY A 90 -0.97 15.38 1.91
CA GLY A 90 -1.96 14.70 1.07
C GLY A 90 -3.20 14.25 1.83
N ILE A 91 -3.12 14.06 3.15
CA ILE A 91 -4.22 13.47 3.94
C ILE A 91 -5.54 14.26 3.83
N ARG A 92 -5.45 15.57 3.66
CA ARG A 92 -6.61 16.46 3.51
C ARG A 92 -7.44 16.10 2.27
N LEU A 93 -6.83 15.57 1.21
CA LEU A 93 -7.56 15.10 0.03
C LEU A 93 -8.46 13.93 0.39
N MET A 94 -8.00 13.03 1.25
CA MET A 94 -8.76 11.86 1.69
C MET A 94 -9.84 12.21 2.72
N THR A 95 -9.62 13.23 3.57
CA THR A 95 -10.55 13.63 4.64
C THR A 95 -11.51 14.76 4.28
N SER A 96 -11.37 15.38 3.10
CA SER A 96 -12.17 16.55 2.65
C SER A 96 -13.69 16.32 2.48
N GLY A 97 -14.22 15.12 2.75
CA GLY A 97 -15.65 14.82 2.70
C GLY A 97 -16.21 14.48 1.31
N THR A 98 -15.39 14.49 0.25
CA THR A 98 -15.80 14.12 -1.11
C THR A 98 -15.51 12.65 -1.43
N GLY A 99 -16.08 11.74 -0.63
CA GLY A 99 -15.77 10.30 -0.68
C GLY A 99 -15.82 9.69 -2.09
N VAL A 100 -16.77 10.08 -2.93
CA VAL A 100 -16.90 9.62 -4.33
C VAL A 100 -15.68 10.00 -5.19
N TRP A 101 -15.21 11.25 -5.06
CA TRP A 101 -14.06 11.75 -5.80
C TRP A 101 -12.73 11.18 -5.27
N THR A 102 -12.62 10.99 -3.95
CA THR A 102 -11.47 10.31 -3.34
C THR A 102 -11.36 8.85 -3.81
N THR A 103 -12.48 8.11 -3.83
CA THR A 103 -12.54 6.73 -4.33
C THR A 103 -12.19 6.66 -5.82
N SER A 104 -12.64 7.64 -6.61
CA SER A 104 -12.31 7.71 -8.04
C SER A 104 -10.85 8.03 -8.28
N ALA A 105 -10.27 8.95 -7.51
CA ALA A 105 -8.85 9.27 -7.56
C ALA A 105 -8.00 8.05 -7.18
N LEU A 106 -8.40 7.29 -6.16
CA LEU A 106 -7.82 5.99 -5.82
C LEU A 106 -7.88 5.03 -7.01
N GLY A 107 -9.06 4.86 -7.62
CA GLY A 107 -9.27 4.01 -8.79
C GLY A 107 -8.37 4.37 -9.96
N LEU A 108 -8.29 5.67 -10.30
CA LEU A 108 -7.41 6.19 -11.34
C LEU A 108 -5.94 5.89 -11.04
N CYS A 109 -5.50 6.10 -9.79
CA CYS A 109 -4.12 5.81 -9.38
C CYS A 109 -3.80 4.31 -9.50
N LEU A 110 -4.72 3.43 -9.10
CA LEU A 110 -4.57 1.98 -9.24
C LEU A 110 -4.49 1.56 -10.72
N ALA A 111 -5.38 2.08 -11.56
CA ALA A 111 -5.42 1.77 -12.99
C ALA A 111 -4.15 2.28 -13.70
N ALA A 112 -3.75 3.53 -13.45
CA ALA A 112 -2.55 4.12 -14.02
C ALA A 112 -1.29 3.35 -13.58
N TYR A 113 -1.18 2.98 -12.30
CA TYR A 113 -0.09 2.16 -11.79
C TYR A 113 -0.04 0.79 -12.46
N ALA A 114 -1.19 0.12 -12.56
CA ALA A 114 -1.29 -1.21 -13.14
C ALA A 114 -0.90 -1.19 -14.61
N ALA A 115 -1.43 -0.24 -15.38
CA ALA A 115 -1.09 -0.04 -16.78
C ALA A 115 0.40 0.26 -16.96
N TYR A 116 0.96 1.20 -16.19
CA TYR A 116 2.38 1.51 -16.23
C TYR A 116 3.22 0.28 -15.90
N SER A 117 2.92 -0.45 -14.83
CA SER A 117 3.72 -1.62 -14.41
C SER A 117 3.63 -2.81 -15.35
N LEU A 118 2.56 -2.93 -16.14
CA LEU A 118 2.42 -3.95 -17.17
C LEU A 118 3.21 -3.61 -18.44
N LEU A 119 3.39 -2.33 -18.74
CA LEU A 119 4.01 -1.84 -19.98
C LEU A 119 5.47 -1.40 -19.81
N ALA A 120 5.85 -0.96 -18.60
CA ALA A 120 7.15 -0.38 -18.33
C ALA A 120 8.26 -1.43 -18.34
N LYS A 121 9.39 -1.07 -18.96
CA LYS A 121 10.63 -1.86 -18.90
C LYS A 121 11.39 -1.52 -17.61
N PRO A 122 12.07 -2.50 -16.98
CA PRO A 122 12.97 -2.23 -15.87
C PRO A 122 14.02 -1.19 -16.28
N PHE A 123 14.21 -0.17 -15.46
CA PHE A 123 15.27 0.82 -15.61
C PHE A 123 16.13 0.83 -14.34
N ALA A 124 17.38 1.24 -14.47
CA ALA A 124 18.29 1.43 -13.35
C ALA A 124 18.54 2.93 -13.17
N VAL A 125 18.43 3.43 -11.93
CA VAL A 125 18.73 4.83 -11.62
C VAL A 125 20.23 4.97 -11.34
N PRO A 126 20.94 5.86 -12.05
CA PRO A 126 22.33 6.15 -11.73
C PRO A 126 22.48 6.74 -10.33
N ALA A 127 23.50 6.31 -9.57
CA ALA A 127 23.77 6.78 -8.21
C ALA A 127 23.84 8.30 -8.05
N ARG A 128 24.24 9.01 -9.12
CA ARG A 128 24.33 10.49 -9.16
C ARG A 128 22.97 11.18 -9.06
N LEU A 129 21.90 10.51 -9.48
CA LEU A 129 20.54 11.05 -9.46
C LEU A 129 19.79 10.71 -8.17
N GLU A 130 20.25 9.71 -7.40
CA GLU A 130 19.58 9.28 -6.17
C GLU A 130 19.32 10.42 -5.17
N PRO A 131 20.27 11.31 -4.86
CA PRO A 131 20.03 12.37 -3.87
C PRO A 131 18.94 13.36 -4.28
N LYS A 132 18.70 13.52 -5.59
CA LYS A 132 17.66 14.40 -6.14
C LYS A 132 16.33 13.68 -6.31
N LEU A 133 16.37 12.43 -6.78
CA LEU A 133 15.17 11.63 -7.04
C LEU A 133 14.55 11.08 -5.77
N SER A 134 15.33 10.65 -4.77
CA SER A 134 14.83 10.12 -3.50
C SER A 134 13.80 11.03 -2.82
N PRO A 135 14.07 12.32 -2.54
CA PRO A 135 13.07 13.18 -1.92
C PRO A 135 11.87 13.48 -2.86
N ALA A 136 12.08 13.62 -4.16
CA ALA A 136 10.99 13.88 -5.11
C ALA A 136 10.01 12.69 -5.20
N VAL A 137 10.56 11.47 -5.34
CA VAL A 137 9.81 10.22 -5.31
C VAL A 137 9.12 10.04 -3.96
N GLY A 138 9.81 10.35 -2.86
CA GLY A 138 9.25 10.26 -1.52
C GLY A 138 8.06 11.18 -1.34
N LEU A 139 8.18 12.46 -1.75
CA LEU A 139 7.10 13.43 -1.68
C LEU A 139 5.89 13.00 -2.52
N ALA A 140 6.12 12.57 -3.77
CA ALA A 140 5.05 12.08 -4.65
C ALA A 140 4.36 10.85 -4.06
N THR A 141 5.12 9.91 -3.51
CA THR A 141 4.57 8.71 -2.85
C THR A 141 3.77 9.11 -1.61
N GLY A 142 4.28 10.06 -0.83
CA GLY A 142 3.59 10.58 0.34
C GLY A 142 2.26 11.23 -0.03
N LEU A 143 2.23 12.12 -1.03
CA LEU A 143 1.00 12.77 -1.48
C LEU A 143 -0.05 11.75 -1.93
N LEU A 144 0.36 10.73 -2.69
CA LEU A 144 -0.52 9.63 -3.11
C LEU A 144 -0.97 8.79 -1.91
N THR A 145 -0.08 8.50 -0.97
CA THR A 145 -0.38 7.77 0.27
C THR A 145 -1.42 8.51 1.09
N GLY A 146 -1.23 9.80 1.34
CA GLY A 146 -2.16 10.62 2.09
C GLY A 146 -3.50 10.78 1.37
N GLY A 147 -3.49 10.98 0.05
CA GLY A 147 -4.71 11.22 -0.71
C GLY A 147 -5.53 9.98 -1.06
N THR A 148 -4.91 8.79 -1.11
CA THR A 148 -5.56 7.57 -1.61
C THR A 148 -5.30 6.32 -0.77
N GLY A 149 -4.30 6.31 0.09
CA GLY A 149 -3.84 5.10 0.81
C GLY A 149 -2.97 4.15 -0.02
N ILE A 150 -2.55 4.52 -1.24
CA ILE A 150 -1.62 3.73 -2.05
C ILE A 150 -0.17 4.05 -1.68
N PHE A 151 0.60 3.03 -1.28
CA PHE A 151 2.02 3.22 -0.88
C PHE A 151 3.00 2.88 -2.01
N VAL A 152 2.50 2.33 -3.11
CA VAL A 152 3.33 1.60 -4.08
C VAL A 152 3.98 2.51 -5.12
N VAL A 153 3.37 3.64 -5.47
CA VAL A 153 3.83 4.50 -6.57
C VAL A 153 4.16 5.90 -6.06
N PRO A 154 5.24 6.53 -6.54
CA PRO A 154 6.35 5.98 -7.34
C PRO A 154 7.44 5.22 -6.54
N ALA A 155 7.29 5.02 -5.23
CA ALA A 155 8.34 4.43 -4.38
C ALA A 155 8.83 3.05 -4.83
N VAL A 156 7.93 2.10 -5.14
CA VAL A 156 8.34 0.73 -5.49
C VAL A 156 9.20 0.66 -6.75
N PRO A 157 8.78 1.19 -7.92
CA PRO A 157 9.61 1.13 -9.12
C PRO A 157 10.93 1.88 -8.91
N TYR A 158 10.93 2.95 -8.11
CA TYR A 158 12.16 3.64 -7.75
C TYR A 158 13.09 2.75 -6.91
N ILE A 159 12.65 2.19 -5.79
CA ILE A 159 13.49 1.31 -4.95
C ILE A 159 13.99 0.10 -5.76
N GLN A 160 13.15 -0.47 -6.62
CA GLN A 160 13.55 -1.56 -7.53
C GLN A 160 14.66 -1.16 -8.51
N SER A 161 14.71 0.11 -8.91
CA SER A 161 15.73 0.65 -9.81
C SER A 161 17.07 0.99 -9.14
N LEU A 162 17.14 0.93 -7.80
CA LEU A 162 18.34 1.28 -7.01
C LEU A 162 19.38 0.16 -6.91
N GLY A 163 19.14 -0.98 -7.56
CA GLY A 163 20.10 -2.09 -7.61
C GLY A 163 20.30 -2.81 -6.28
N PHE A 164 19.31 -2.78 -5.39
CA PHE A 164 19.33 -3.57 -4.15
C PHE A 164 19.39 -5.07 -4.44
N SER A 165 20.08 -5.81 -3.58
CA SER A 165 19.96 -7.27 -3.55
C SER A 165 18.51 -7.67 -3.21
N ARG A 166 18.15 -8.93 -3.42
CA ARG A 166 16.77 -9.39 -3.18
C ARG A 166 16.30 -9.14 -1.74
N ASP A 167 17.18 -9.36 -0.76
CA ASP A 167 16.83 -9.22 0.65
C ASP A 167 16.83 -7.76 1.08
N ASP A 168 17.80 -6.96 0.61
CA ASP A 168 17.81 -5.51 0.84
C ASP A 168 16.61 -4.81 0.19
N LEU A 169 16.15 -5.30 -0.97
CA LEU A 169 14.97 -4.77 -1.63
C LEU A 169 13.71 -5.00 -0.79
N VAL A 170 13.53 -6.21 -0.25
CA VAL A 170 12.40 -6.52 0.64
C VAL A 170 12.49 -5.67 1.91
N GLN A 171 13.68 -5.48 2.46
CA GLN A 171 13.92 -4.63 3.62
C GLN A 171 13.61 -3.15 3.34
N ALA A 172 14.06 -2.61 2.20
CA ALA A 172 13.80 -1.25 1.76
C ALA A 172 12.31 -0.98 1.52
N LEU A 173 11.60 -1.94 0.92
CA LEU A 173 10.15 -1.88 0.77
C LEU A 173 9.45 -1.90 2.13
N GLY A 174 9.90 -2.78 3.05
CA GLY A 174 9.43 -2.82 4.43
C GLY A 174 9.61 -1.48 5.15
N LEU A 175 10.77 -0.83 4.99
CA LEU A 175 11.04 0.50 5.54
C LEU A 175 10.06 1.54 4.98
N SER A 176 9.97 1.63 3.65
CA SER A 176 9.13 2.61 2.97
C SER A 176 7.67 2.48 3.35
N PHE A 177 7.13 1.26 3.37
CA PHE A 177 5.74 1.02 3.72
C PHE A 177 5.47 1.18 5.22
N THR A 178 6.44 0.89 6.08
CA THR A 178 6.34 1.18 7.52
C THR A 178 6.20 2.68 7.73
N VAL A 179 7.11 3.48 7.17
CA VAL A 179 7.07 4.95 7.28
C VAL A 179 5.78 5.51 6.69
N SER A 180 5.34 5.01 5.54
CA SER A 180 4.07 5.39 4.91
C SER A 180 2.87 5.07 5.81
N THR A 181 2.86 3.90 6.47
CA THR A 181 1.78 3.49 7.37
C THR A 181 1.73 4.37 8.63
N VAL A 182 2.89 4.66 9.23
CA VAL A 182 2.98 5.55 10.40
C VAL A 182 2.56 6.97 10.04
N ALA A 183 3.02 7.49 8.90
CA ALA A 183 2.64 8.82 8.43
C ALA A 183 1.15 8.91 8.11
N LEU A 184 0.56 7.85 7.54
CA LEU A 184 -0.88 7.77 7.28
C LEU A 184 -1.68 7.78 8.58
N ALA A 185 -1.26 6.98 9.58
CA ALA A 185 -1.88 6.95 10.89
C ALA A 185 -1.81 8.33 11.59
N ALA A 186 -0.65 8.98 11.55
CA ALA A 186 -0.47 10.34 12.07
C ALA A 186 -1.34 11.36 11.31
N GLY A 187 -1.41 11.25 9.98
CA GLY A 187 -2.27 12.08 9.15
C GLY A 187 -3.74 11.94 9.53
N LEU A 188 -4.24 10.72 9.62
CA LEU A 188 -5.63 10.45 10.03
C LEU A 188 -5.93 10.98 11.43
N ALA A 189 -5.01 10.82 12.37
CA ALA A 189 -5.15 11.36 13.72
C ALA A 189 -5.18 12.90 13.71
N SER A 190 -4.36 13.55 12.88
CA SER A 190 -4.32 15.01 12.75
C SER A 190 -5.59 15.64 12.14
N GLN A 191 -6.47 14.82 11.56
CA GLN A 191 -7.72 15.24 10.95
C GLN A 191 -8.95 14.74 11.73
N ASP A 192 -8.76 14.24 12.95
CA ASP A 192 -9.80 13.60 13.78
C ASP A 192 -10.54 12.44 13.07
N ALA A 193 -9.90 11.88 12.04
CA ALA A 193 -10.43 10.83 11.19
C ALA A 193 -10.02 9.43 11.68
N PHE A 194 -9.06 9.36 12.61
CA PHE A 194 -8.61 8.11 13.22
C PHE A 194 -9.53 7.68 14.37
N ARG A 195 -10.58 6.92 14.05
CA ARG A 195 -11.53 6.43 15.06
C ARG A 195 -10.99 5.19 15.78
N VAL A 196 -11.02 5.25 17.11
CA VAL A 196 -10.63 4.13 18.00
C VAL A 196 -11.51 2.89 17.79
N GLU A 197 -12.75 3.08 17.33
CA GLU A 197 -13.67 1.98 16.98
C GLU A 197 -13.09 1.04 15.90
N TYR A 198 -12.28 1.55 14.97
CA TYR A 198 -11.67 0.75 13.91
C TYR A 198 -10.35 0.09 14.34
N LEU A 199 -9.77 0.47 15.48
CA LEU A 199 -8.54 -0.15 15.98
C LEU A 199 -8.75 -1.62 16.38
N SER A 200 -9.88 -1.95 16.99
CA SER A 200 -10.21 -3.33 17.37
C SER A 200 -10.39 -4.21 16.11
N LEU A 201 -11.12 -3.72 15.10
CA LEU A 201 -11.27 -4.40 13.82
C LEU A 201 -9.94 -4.51 13.06
N SER A 202 -9.11 -3.46 13.08
CA SER A 202 -7.75 -3.49 12.52
C SER A 202 -6.88 -4.53 13.23
N ALA A 203 -7.01 -4.68 14.55
CA ALA A 203 -6.27 -5.68 15.32
C ALA A 203 -6.70 -7.10 14.94
N VAL A 204 -8.01 -7.33 14.79
CA VAL A 204 -8.55 -8.62 14.30
C VAL A 204 -8.04 -8.90 12.88
N ALA A 205 -7.93 -7.88 12.02
CA ALA A 205 -7.44 -8.00 10.66
C ALA A 205 -5.94 -8.37 10.54
N VAL A 206 -5.16 -8.25 11.61
CA VAL A 206 -3.75 -8.68 11.63
C VAL A 206 -3.62 -10.18 11.38
N LEU A 207 -4.44 -10.99 12.05
CA LEU A 207 -4.40 -12.46 11.92
C LEU A 207 -4.65 -12.93 10.48
N PRO A 208 -5.74 -12.54 9.79
CA PRO A 208 -5.96 -12.92 8.39
C PRO A 208 -4.89 -12.36 7.46
N ALA A 209 -4.37 -11.15 7.71
CA ALA A 209 -3.27 -10.59 6.92
C ALA A 209 -1.99 -11.43 7.03
N LEU A 210 -1.62 -11.86 8.25
CA LEU A 210 -0.47 -12.72 8.48
C LEU A 210 -0.68 -14.12 7.89
N LEU A 211 -1.86 -14.70 8.06
CA LEU A 211 -2.22 -15.98 7.44
C LEU A 211 -2.10 -15.90 5.92
N GLY A 212 -2.67 -14.87 5.31
CA GLY A 212 -2.56 -14.62 3.88
C GLY A 212 -1.11 -14.48 3.45
N MET A 213 -0.31 -13.70 4.18
CA MET A 213 1.12 -13.52 3.88
C MET A 213 1.89 -14.84 3.93
N TRP A 214 1.64 -15.67 4.92
CA TRP A 214 2.22 -17.01 5.02
C TRP A 214 1.79 -17.90 3.84
N LEU A 215 0.50 -17.93 3.49
CA LEU A 215 -0.01 -18.66 2.31
C LEU A 215 0.66 -18.18 1.02
N GLY A 216 0.77 -16.86 0.84
CA GLY A 216 1.43 -16.27 -0.32
C GLY A 216 2.91 -16.63 -0.43
N GLN A 217 3.64 -16.68 0.69
CA GLN A 217 5.03 -17.13 0.70
C GLN A 217 5.17 -18.60 0.27
N ASN A 218 4.21 -19.45 0.62
CA ASN A 218 4.18 -20.83 0.15
C ASN A 218 3.86 -20.92 -1.35
N ILE A 219 2.89 -20.13 -1.84
CA ILE A 219 2.56 -20.05 -3.28
C ILE A 219 3.77 -19.59 -4.10
N ARG A 220 4.59 -18.67 -3.56
CA ARG A 220 5.82 -18.20 -4.22
C ARG A 220 6.82 -19.32 -4.50
N ARG A 221 6.74 -20.47 -3.83
CA ARG A 221 7.60 -21.64 -4.08
C ARG A 221 7.18 -22.43 -5.33
N ILE A 222 5.92 -22.29 -5.76
CA ILE A 222 5.34 -23.05 -6.88
C ILE A 222 5.01 -22.18 -8.11
N VAL A 223 4.73 -20.89 -7.92
CA VAL A 223 4.41 -19.94 -9.00
C VAL A 223 5.55 -18.94 -9.19
N THR A 224 5.94 -18.68 -10.44
CA THR A 224 6.95 -17.66 -10.71
C THR A 224 6.42 -16.26 -10.33
N PRO A 225 7.21 -15.44 -9.59
CA PRO A 225 6.77 -14.12 -9.16
C PRO A 225 6.33 -13.20 -10.30
N ALA A 226 6.93 -13.36 -11.49
CA ALA A 226 6.58 -12.59 -12.68
C ALA A 226 5.16 -12.89 -13.17
N THR A 227 4.77 -14.17 -13.24
CA THR A 227 3.43 -14.58 -13.69
C THR A 227 2.37 -14.12 -12.69
N PHE A 228 2.61 -14.32 -11.39
CA PHE A 228 1.69 -13.84 -10.36
C PHE A 228 1.53 -12.32 -10.42
N ARG A 229 2.65 -11.58 -10.51
CA ARG A 229 2.63 -10.11 -10.62
C ARG A 229 1.83 -9.65 -11.83
N ARG A 230 1.98 -10.30 -13.00
CA ARG A 230 1.23 -9.95 -14.21
C ARG A 230 -0.28 -10.07 -14.01
N TRP A 231 -0.74 -11.21 -13.50
CA TRP A 231 -2.18 -11.42 -13.22
C TRP A 231 -2.70 -10.48 -12.13
N PHE A 232 -1.92 -10.26 -11.07
CA PHE A 232 -2.25 -9.29 -10.04
C PHE A 232 -2.46 -7.89 -10.62
N LEU A 233 -1.56 -7.42 -11.48
CA LEU A 233 -1.69 -6.10 -12.11
C LEU A 233 -2.90 -6.04 -13.04
N ILE A 234 -3.25 -7.11 -13.76
CA ILE A 234 -4.47 -7.17 -14.58
C ILE A 234 -5.71 -7.01 -13.69
N CYS A 235 -5.81 -7.77 -12.59
CA CYS A 235 -6.91 -7.62 -11.64
C CYS A 235 -6.96 -6.22 -11.04
N LEU A 236 -5.80 -5.64 -10.74
CA LEU A 236 -5.71 -4.29 -10.18
C LEU A 236 -6.13 -3.21 -11.20
N LEU A 237 -5.84 -3.41 -12.48
CA LEU A 237 -6.29 -2.52 -13.56
C LEU A 237 -7.81 -2.53 -13.66
N LEU A 238 -8.42 -3.72 -13.65
CA LEU A 238 -9.88 -3.88 -13.68
C LEU A 238 -10.54 -3.26 -12.45
N LEU A 239 -10.00 -3.53 -11.26
CA LEU A 239 -10.48 -2.95 -10.00
C LEU A 239 -10.35 -1.42 -9.98
N GLY A 240 -9.23 -0.89 -10.45
CA GLY A 240 -9.01 0.56 -10.54
C GLY A 240 -9.96 1.23 -11.52
N ALA A 241 -10.18 0.61 -12.68
CA ALA A 241 -11.13 1.09 -13.68
C ALA A 241 -12.56 1.10 -13.13
N GLU A 242 -12.99 0.05 -12.43
CA GLU A 242 -14.29 -0.02 -11.77
C GLU A 242 -14.46 1.10 -10.71
N LEU A 243 -13.48 1.28 -9.82
CA LEU A 243 -13.51 2.35 -8.81
C LEU A 243 -13.57 3.75 -9.42
N PHE A 244 -12.85 3.98 -10.52
CA PHE A 244 -12.86 5.25 -11.25
C PHE A 244 -14.19 5.51 -11.94
N LEU A 245 -14.71 4.49 -12.64
CA LEU A 245 -15.95 4.63 -13.39
C LEU A 245 -17.14 4.83 -12.47
N ARG A 246 -17.18 4.20 -11.29
CA ARG A 246 -18.31 4.30 -10.34
C ARG A 246 -18.82 5.71 -10.10
N ALA A 247 -17.95 6.70 -9.94
CA ALA A 247 -18.39 8.09 -9.70
C ALA A 247 -19.20 8.74 -10.82
N PHE A 248 -19.21 8.16 -12.03
CA PHE A 248 -19.98 8.69 -13.16
C PHE A 248 -21.37 8.05 -13.28
N TRP A 249 -21.67 7.01 -12.50
CA TRP A 249 -22.93 6.24 -12.59
C TRP A 249 -23.58 5.98 -11.22
N SER A 250 -22.98 6.47 -10.12
CA SER A 250 -23.48 6.43 -8.73
C SER A 250 -23.94 7.80 -8.28
#